data_AF-A0A0F5QHI7-F1
#
_entry.id   AF-A0A0F5QHI7-F1
#
_cell.length_a   1.000
_cell.length_b   1.000
_cell.length_c   1.000
_cell.angle_alpha   90.00
_cell.angle_beta   90.00
_cell.angle_gamma   90.00
#
_symmetry.space_group_name_H-M   'P 1'
#
loop_
_entity.id
_entity.type
_entity.pdbx_description
1 polymer ?
#
loop_
_entity_poly.entity_id
_entity_poly.type
_entity_poly.pdbx_seq_one_letter_code
_entity_poly.pdbx_strand_id
1 'polypeptide(L)'
;MGHRPFKNPFFLTLNATGNFQARSAWEALEYLDVHWPAERTAHYRRARFLCQEAIDGGIGAEIARGAVEDAARRANILEQGWRPNSDGSRSVFRTIRQDQPQYAL
;
A
#
# COMPACT_ATOMS: atom_id res chain seq x y z
N MET A 1 -7.74 18.33 2.88
CA MET A 1 -6.66 17.39 3.25
C MET A 1 -6.88 16.09 2.46
N GLY A 2 -5.95 15.77 1.56
CA GLY A 2 -6.18 14.92 0.39
C GLY A 2 -6.08 13.42 0.64
N HIS A 3 -7.02 12.83 1.39
CA HIS A 3 -7.09 11.38 1.56
C HIS A 3 -7.81 10.70 0.40
N ARG A 4 -7.42 10.99 -0.84
CA ARG A 4 -8.06 10.35 -1.99
C ARG A 4 -7.64 8.88 -2.01
N PRO A 5 -8.59 7.94 -1.94
CA PRO A 5 -8.26 6.54 -2.14
C PRO A 5 -7.71 6.35 -3.56
N PHE A 6 -6.90 5.32 -3.73
CA PHE A 6 -6.49 4.85 -5.05
C PHE A 6 -7.72 4.41 -5.82
N LYS A 7 -7.72 4.66 -7.13
CA LYS A 7 -8.81 4.25 -8.02
C LYS A 7 -8.90 2.72 -8.08
N ASN A 8 -7.75 2.05 -8.06
CA ASN A 8 -7.64 0.61 -7.93
C ASN A 8 -6.73 0.26 -6.75
N PRO A 9 -7.22 -0.47 -5.74
CA PRO A 9 -6.37 -1.01 -4.71
C PRO A 9 -5.46 -2.12 -5.27
N PHE A 10 -4.29 -2.30 -4.67
CA PHE A 10 -3.34 -3.33 -5.09
C PHE A 10 -2.82 -4.11 -3.87
N PHE A 11 -2.30 -5.31 -4.15
CA PHE A 11 -1.88 -6.27 -3.13
C PHE A 11 -0.36 -6.35 -3.05
N LEU A 12 0.14 -6.41 -1.82
CA LEU A 12 1.56 -6.49 -1.48
C LEU A 12 1.78 -7.70 -0.57
N THR A 13 2.94 -8.35 -0.65
CA THR A 13 3.23 -9.51 0.21
C THR A 13 3.42 -9.07 1.67
N LEU A 14 2.71 -9.66 2.61
CA LEU A 14 2.86 -9.39 4.04
C LEU A 14 3.65 -10.52 4.69
N ASN A 15 4.95 -10.59 4.41
CA ASN A 15 5.86 -11.64 4.91
C ASN A 15 5.24 -13.05 4.74
N ALA A 16 5.53 -13.97 5.67
CA ALA A 16 4.93 -15.31 5.71
C ALA A 16 3.44 -15.31 6.11
N THR A 17 2.85 -14.15 6.39
CA THR A 17 1.55 -14.05 7.08
C THR A 17 0.38 -13.91 6.09
N GLY A 18 0.59 -13.31 4.91
CA GLY A 18 -0.46 -13.25 3.87
C GLY A 18 -0.30 -12.05 2.93
N ASN A 19 -1.43 -11.50 2.46
CA ASN A 19 -1.46 -10.34 1.56
C ASN A 19 -1.91 -9.06 2.30
N PHE A 20 -1.22 -7.95 2.05
CA PHE A 20 -1.62 -6.61 2.46
C PHE A 20 -2.33 -5.89 1.32
N GLN A 21 -3.48 -5.29 1.58
CA GLN A 21 -4.20 -4.48 0.59
C GLN A 21 -3.96 -2.99 0.86
N ALA A 22 -3.34 -2.30 -0.09
CA ALA A 22 -3.18 -0.85 -0.06
C ALA A 22 -4.28 -0.18 -0.90
N ARG A 23 -5.13 0.65 -0.27
CA ARG A 23 -6.23 1.38 -0.95
C ARG A 23 -6.02 2.89 -0.96
N SER A 24 -4.96 3.38 -0.33
CA SER A 24 -4.61 4.79 -0.25
C SER A 24 -3.10 4.99 -0.07
N ALA A 25 -2.63 6.20 -0.33
CA ALA A 25 -1.22 6.55 -0.15
C ALA A 25 -0.75 6.36 1.30
N TRP A 26 -1.64 6.56 2.28
CA TRP A 26 -1.36 6.31 3.69
C TRP A 26 -1.22 4.83 4.00
N GLU A 27 -2.17 3.98 3.57
CA GLU A 27 -2.05 2.52 3.75
C GLU A 27 -0.77 1.97 3.08
N ALA A 28 -0.41 2.51 1.92
CA ALA A 28 0.84 2.14 1.24
C ALA A 28 2.08 2.61 2.02
N LEU A 29 2.07 3.82 2.59
CA LEU A 29 3.16 4.34 3.42
C LEU A 29 3.36 3.50 4.68
N GLU A 30 2.27 3.14 5.37
CA GLU A 30 2.31 2.26 6.53
C GLU A 30 2.95 0.92 6.19
N TYR A 31 2.59 0.32 5.05
CA TYR A 31 3.22 -0.92 4.59
C TYR A 31 4.73 -0.74 4.34
N LEU A 32 5.12 0.38 3.70
CA LEU A 32 6.53 0.69 3.45
C LEU A 32 7.33 0.84 4.76
N ASP A 33 6.75 1.43 5.80
CA ASP A 33 7.44 1.66 7.08
C ASP A 33 7.47 0.40 7.96
N VAL A 34 6.35 -0.32 8.07
CA VAL A 34 6.15 -1.40 9.05
C VAL A 34 6.39 -2.79 8.47
N HIS A 35 6.00 -3.03 7.22
CA HIS A 35 5.88 -4.39 6.69
C HIS A 35 6.82 -4.71 5.53
N TRP A 36 7.56 -3.74 5.01
CA TRP A 36 8.46 -3.91 3.87
C TRP A 36 9.55 -4.97 4.15
N PRO A 37 9.52 -6.13 3.46
CA PRO A 37 10.42 -7.25 3.77
C PRO A 37 11.73 -7.22 2.96
N ALA A 38 11.82 -6.36 1.94
CA ALA A 38 12.94 -6.31 1.01
C ALA A 38 13.95 -5.20 1.38
N GLU A 39 15.05 -5.10 0.63
CA GLU A 39 16.03 -4.03 0.82
C GLU A 39 15.42 -2.64 0.57
N ARG A 40 15.81 -1.66 1.40
CA ARG A 40 15.36 -0.26 1.31
C ARG A 40 16.16 0.51 0.24
N THR A 41 15.97 0.10 -1.01
CA THR A 41 16.66 0.66 -2.19
C THR A 41 16.26 2.10 -2.50
N ALA A 42 16.92 2.74 -3.48
CA ALA A 42 16.54 4.07 -3.96
C ALA A 42 15.07 4.16 -4.43
N HIS A 43 14.52 3.07 -4.98
CA HIS A 43 13.14 3.00 -5.45
C HIS A 43 12.15 2.97 -4.29
N TYR A 44 12.50 2.25 -3.21
CA TYR A 44 11.76 2.28 -1.95
C TYR A 44 11.70 3.69 -1.36
N ARG A 45 12.86 4.37 -1.27
CA ARG A 45 12.93 5.74 -0.72
C ARG A 45 12.09 6.71 -1.55
N ARG A 46 12.12 6.56 -2.88
CA ARG A 46 11.30 7.36 -3.80
C ARG A 46 9.82 7.07 -3.64
N ALA A 47 9.41 5.81 -3.53
CA ALA A 47 8.02 5.44 -3.27
C ALA A 47 7.51 6.03 -1.96
N ARG A 48 8.30 5.94 -0.88
CA ARG A 48 8.00 6.52 0.43
C ARG A 48 7.80 8.04 0.35
N PHE A 49 8.70 8.74 -0.32
CA PHE A 49 8.61 10.19 -0.53
C PHE A 49 7.33 10.57 -1.30
N LEU A 50 7.02 9.86 -2.39
CA LEU A 50 5.82 10.14 -3.17
C LEU A 50 4.52 9.81 -2.42
N CYS A 51 4.50 8.77 -1.60
CA CYS A 51 3.38 8.50 -0.69
C CYS A 51 3.15 9.66 0.28
N GLN A 52 4.22 10.21 0.85
CA GLN A 52 4.14 11.37 1.74
C GLN A 52 3.57 12.59 0.99
N GLU A 53 4.14 12.94 -0.16
CA GLU A 53 3.64 14.04 -1.00
C GLU A 53 2.17 13.88 -1.41
N ALA A 54 1.71 12.65 -1.65
CA ALA A 54 0.32 12.38 -1.98
C ALA A 54 -0.62 12.57 -0.77
N ILE A 55 -0.15 12.27 0.44
CA ILE A 55 -0.89 12.50 1.70
C ILE A 55 -0.98 14.00 1.99
N ASP A 56 0.13 14.72 1.81
CA ASP A 56 0.21 16.17 1.94
C ASP A 56 -0.58 16.90 0.84
N GLY A 57 -0.86 16.21 -0.28
CA GLY A 57 -1.67 16.72 -1.39
C GLY A 57 -0.87 17.45 -2.47
N GLY A 58 0.47 17.33 -2.46
CA GLY A 58 1.37 17.87 -3.49
C GLY A 58 1.29 17.11 -4.81
N ILE A 59 0.96 15.81 -4.78
CA ILE A 59 0.79 14.98 -5.99
C ILE A 59 -0.51 14.16 -5.99
N GLY A 60 -0.85 13.60 -7.14
CA GLY A 60 -1.98 12.69 -7.28
C GLY A 60 -1.71 11.30 -6.65
N ALA A 61 -2.73 10.72 -6.02
CA ALA A 61 -2.65 9.39 -5.40
C ALA A 61 -2.21 8.29 -6.38
N GLU A 62 -2.62 8.34 -7.64
CA GLU A 62 -2.19 7.36 -8.65
C GLU A 62 -0.70 7.46 -9.00
N ILE A 63 -0.08 8.64 -8.85
CA ILE A 63 1.38 8.78 -9.05
C ILE A 63 2.12 8.07 -7.92
N ALA A 64 1.69 8.26 -6.66
CA ALA A 64 2.23 7.52 -5.53
C ALA A 64 2.04 6.02 -5.70
N ARG A 65 0.84 5.59 -6.13
CA ARG A 65 0.53 4.19 -6.42
C ARG A 65 1.52 3.58 -7.40
N GLY A 66 1.73 4.22 -8.56
CA GLY A 66 2.65 3.72 -9.59
C GLY A 66 4.09 3.59 -9.08
N ALA A 67 4.54 4.50 -8.21
CA ALA A 67 5.86 4.41 -7.61
C ALA A 67 6.00 3.25 -6.62
N VAL A 68 4.98 2.99 -5.80
CA VAL A 68 4.97 1.85 -4.88
C VAL A 68 4.91 0.53 -5.65
N GLU A 69 4.09 0.46 -6.70
CA GLU A 69 3.96 -0.72 -7.54
C GLU A 69 5.30 -1.03 -8.25
N ASP A 70 5.98 -0.03 -8.79
CA ASP A 70 7.31 -0.19 -9.40
C ASP A 70 8.36 -0.65 -8.38
N ALA A 71 8.37 -0.05 -7.18
CA ALA A 71 9.27 -0.47 -6.11
C ALA A 71 9.01 -1.92 -5.68
N ALA A 72 7.74 -2.28 -5.48
CA ALA A 72 7.32 -3.62 -5.09
C ALA A 72 7.63 -4.67 -6.17
N ARG A 73 7.43 -4.31 -7.44
CA ARG A 73 7.76 -5.18 -8.59
C ARG A 73 9.26 -5.45 -8.64
N ARG A 74 10.11 -4.43 -8.45
CA ARG A 74 11.57 -4.57 -8.44
C ARG A 74 12.07 -5.36 -7.23
N ALA A 75 11.39 -5.23 -6.10
CA ALA A 75 11.67 -6.01 -4.90
C ALA A 75 11.09 -7.44 -4.97
N ASN A 76 10.38 -7.80 -6.05
CA ASN A 76 9.70 -9.09 -6.23
C ASN A 76 8.70 -9.43 -5.11
N ILE A 77 8.05 -8.40 -4.57
CA ILE A 77 7.04 -8.48 -3.50
C ILE A 77 5.65 -8.00 -3.94
N LEU A 78 5.54 -7.59 -5.21
CA LEU A 78 4.27 -7.22 -5.81
C LEU A 78 3.48 -8.49 -6.15
N GLU A 79 2.32 -8.63 -5.53
CA GLU A 79 1.42 -9.73 -5.81
C GLU A 79 0.46 -9.29 -6.92
N GLN A 80 0.57 -9.94 -8.10
CA GLN A 80 -0.23 -9.62 -9.29
C GLN A 80 -1.73 -9.96 -9.15
N GLY A 81 -2.12 -10.48 -8.00
CA GLY A 81 -3.49 -10.85 -7.66
C GLY A 81 -3.58 -11.31 -6.21
N TRP A 82 -4.80 -11.64 -5.79
CA TRP A 82 -5.01 -12.26 -4.49
C TRP A 82 -4.41 -13.67 -4.49
N ARG A 83 -3.38 -13.92 -3.68
CA ARG A 83 -2.97 -15.29 -3.35
C ARG A 83 -3.86 -15.87 -2.25
N PRO A 84 -4.38 -17.10 -2.40
CA PRO A 84 -4.92 -17.85 -1.28
C PRO A 84 -3.85 -18.02 -0.20
N ASN A 85 -4.19 -17.77 1.06
CA ASN A 85 -3.35 -18.20 2.16
C ASN A 85 -3.20 -19.74 2.11
N SER A 86 -2.15 -20.29 2.72
CA SER A 86 -1.91 -21.74 2.75
C SER A 86 -3.07 -22.55 3.35
N ASP A 87 -3.94 -21.91 4.13
CA ASP A 87 -5.17 -22.44 4.75
C ASP A 87 -6.41 -22.36 3.83
N GLY A 88 -6.29 -21.79 2.62
CA GLY A 88 -7.43 -21.55 1.71
C GLY A 88 -8.32 -20.35 2.10
N SER A 89 -8.14 -19.80 3.31
CA SER A 89 -8.83 -18.61 3.80
C SER A 89 -8.50 -17.35 2.97
N ARG A 90 -9.53 -16.55 2.69
CA ARG A 90 -9.45 -15.26 1.96
C ARG A 90 -9.18 -14.07 2.87
N SER A 91 -8.17 -14.16 3.71
CA SER A 91 -7.84 -13.09 4.66
C SER A 91 -6.85 -12.11 4.03
N VAL A 92 -7.25 -10.86 3.90
CA VAL A 92 -6.35 -9.75 3.58
C VAL A 92 -6.08 -8.96 4.84
N PHE A 93 -4.80 -8.72 5.13
CA PHE A 93 -4.42 -7.83 6.20
C PHE A 93 -4.69 -6.40 5.77
N ARG A 94 -5.40 -5.69 6.63
CA ARG A 94 -5.75 -4.29 6.43
C ARG A 94 -5.35 -3.50 7.66
N THR A 95 -4.68 -2.37 7.44
CA THR A 95 -4.61 -1.36 8.49
C THR A 95 -5.96 -0.64 8.53
N ILE A 96 -6.64 -0.69 9.68
CA ILE A 96 -7.89 0.02 9.87
C ILE A 96 -7.51 1.39 10.39
N ARG A 97 -7.58 2.41 9.54
CA ARG A 97 -7.48 3.79 10.01
C ARG A 97 -8.68 4.05 10.93
N GLN A 98 -8.42 4.28 12.21
CA GLN A 98 -9.45 4.60 13.23
C GLN A 98 -10.21 5.91 12.94
N ASP A 99 -9.75 6.69 11.95
CA ASP A 99 -10.34 7.96 11.54
C ASP A 99 -11.22 7.78 10.28
N GLN A 100 -12.42 7.25 10.51
CA GLN A 100 -13.55 7.40 9.60
C GLN A 100 -14.69 8.01 10.43
N PRO A 101 -14.93 9.33 10.40
CA PRO A 101 -16.25 9.80 10.75
C PRO A 101 -17.19 9.26 9.67
N GLN A 102 -18.12 8.41 10.11
CA GLN A 102 -19.34 8.09 9.39
C GLN A 102 -20.04 9.41 9.05
N TYR A 103 -19.87 9.91 7.83
CA TYR A 103 -20.88 10.81 7.28
C TYR A 103 -21.97 9.96 6.66
N ALA A 104 -22.87 9.52 7.54
CA ALA A 104 -24.26 9.35 7.19
C ALA A 104 -24.85 10.75 6.97
N LEU A 105 -25.32 11.00 5.75
CA LEU A 105 -26.57 11.67 5.35
C LEU A 105 -26.48 12.09 3.88
#